data_AF-A0A7J6SWM6-F1
#
_entry.id   AF-A0A7J6SWM6-F1
#
_cell.length_a   1.000
_cell.length_b   1.000
_cell.length_c   1.000
_cell.angle_alpha   90.00
_cell.angle_beta   90.00
_cell.angle_gamma   90.00
#
_symmetry.space_group_name_H-M   'P 1'
#
loop_
_entity.id
_entity.type
_entity.pdbx_description
1 polymer ?
#
loop_
_entity_poly.entity_id
_entity_poly.type
_entity_poly.pdbx_seq_one_letter_code
_entity_poly.pdbx_strand_id
1 'polypeptide(L)'
;MGGYDETPESFGESLVLYAQDHLLNMVGGCCGTFPAHIQAVHERLKGFPPRPLHVRQDSVMRLSGLEPLYLTPELGFVNVGERCNLMGSLRFKKMVEQSRWDDALEVAKEQVENGAQVLDFNFDADLIDGQLAMGRFMRSCVTEPA
;
A
#
# COMPACT_ATOMS: atom_id res chain seq x y z
N MET A 1 3.72 28.19 16.43
CA MET A 1 3.57 27.97 14.97
C MET A 1 4.96 27.98 14.38
N GLY A 2 5.56 26.80 14.20
CA GLY A 2 6.84 26.68 13.50
C GLY A 2 6.60 26.97 12.02
N GLY A 3 7.36 27.92 11.46
CA GLY A 3 7.35 28.23 10.04
C GLY A 3 8.16 27.21 9.25
N TYR A 4 8.06 27.28 7.93
CA TYR A 4 8.99 26.58 7.04
C TYR A 4 10.30 27.39 7.02
N ASP A 5 11.32 26.90 7.72
CA ASP A 5 12.61 27.58 7.85
C ASP A 5 13.60 27.22 6.73
N GLU A 6 13.21 26.31 5.83
CA GLU A 6 14.04 25.88 4.71
C GLU A 6 14.18 27.01 3.68
N THR A 7 15.43 27.40 3.37
CA THR A 7 15.71 28.45 2.40
C THR A 7 15.74 27.88 0.98
N PRO A 8 15.58 28.72 -0.07
CA PRO A 8 15.74 28.28 -1.45
C PRO A 8 17.07 27.55 -1.70
N GLU A 9 18.15 28.03 -1.10
CA GLU A 9 19.49 27.47 -1.26
C GLU A 9 19.61 26.09 -0.61
N SER A 10 19.14 25.93 0.64
CA SER A 10 19.21 24.64 1.34
C SER A 10 18.33 23.58 0.67
N PHE A 11 17.15 23.99 0.17
CA PHE A 11 16.25 23.11 -0.56
C PHE A 11 16.85 22.65 -1.90
N GLY A 12 17.46 23.58 -2.66
CA GLY A 12 18.14 23.24 -3.91
C GLY A 12 19.33 22.30 -3.70
N GLU A 13 20.13 22.54 -2.65
CA GLU A 13 21.33 21.74 -2.36
C GLU A 13 20.99 20.32 -1.88
N SER A 14 19.94 20.16 -1.06
CA SER A 14 19.54 18.84 -0.54
C SER A 14 19.14 17.86 -1.65
N LEU A 15 18.70 18.39 -2.80
CA LEU A 15 18.26 17.60 -3.94
C LEU A 15 19.39 17.18 -4.90
N VAL A 16 20.58 17.78 -4.78
CA VAL A 16 21.72 17.50 -5.68
C VAL A 16 22.17 16.04 -5.59
N LEU A 17 22.24 15.48 -4.37
CA LEU A 17 22.64 14.09 -4.17
C LEU A 17 21.68 13.11 -4.85
N TYR A 18 20.36 13.33 -4.74
CA TYR A 18 19.37 12.50 -5.42
C TYR A 18 19.46 12.60 -6.95
N ALA A 19 19.83 13.76 -7.48
CA ALA A 19 20.04 13.93 -8.91
C ALA A 19 21.33 13.25 -9.41
N GLN A 20 22.42 13.34 -8.63
CA GLN A 20 23.69 12.64 -8.87
C GLN A 20 23.50 11.12 -8.88
N ASP A 21 22.69 10.61 -7.95
CA ASP A 21 22.40 9.18 -7.81
C ASP A 21 21.32 8.68 -8.78
N HIS A 22 20.88 9.50 -9.73
CA HIS A 22 19.85 9.17 -10.71
C HIS A 22 18.55 8.66 -10.08
N LEU A 23 18.08 9.33 -9.03
CA LEU A 23 16.86 8.94 -8.31
C LEU A 23 15.63 9.77 -8.73
N LEU A 24 15.82 10.86 -9.49
CA LEU A 24 14.78 11.85 -9.78
C LEU A 24 14.29 11.78 -11.24
N ASN A 25 12.97 11.80 -11.43
CA ASN A 25 12.34 12.06 -12.74
C ASN A 25 11.57 13.39 -12.75
N MET A 26 11.09 13.84 -11.60
CA MET A 26 10.37 15.09 -11.40
C MET A 26 10.73 15.63 -10.01
N VAL A 27 10.78 16.95 -9.89
CA VAL A 27 11.07 17.64 -8.63
C VAL A 27 10.11 18.81 -8.50
N GLY A 28 9.60 19.01 -7.30
CA GLY A 28 8.65 20.07 -6.99
C GLY A 28 8.64 20.38 -5.51
N GLY A 29 7.70 21.23 -5.10
CA GLY A 29 7.50 21.62 -3.71
C GLY A 29 6.12 21.26 -3.19
N CYS A 30 5.99 21.22 -1.87
CA CYS A 30 4.71 21.10 -1.19
C CYS A 30 4.49 22.37 -0.34
N CYS A 31 4.02 22.22 0.89
CA CYS A 31 3.83 23.35 1.80
C CYS A 31 5.19 24.00 2.13
N GLY A 32 5.24 25.34 2.08
CA GLY A 32 6.46 26.11 2.39
C GLY A 32 7.39 26.39 1.21
N THR A 33 7.14 25.78 0.04
CA THR A 33 7.94 26.02 -1.17
C THR A 33 7.38 27.19 -1.98
N PHE A 34 8.23 28.17 -2.34
CA PHE A 34 7.87 29.34 -3.14
C PHE A 34 8.57 29.33 -4.51
N PRO A 35 8.23 30.23 -5.44
CA PRO A 35 8.92 30.32 -6.74
C PRO A 35 10.44 30.44 -6.63
N ALA A 36 10.96 31.11 -5.59
CA ALA A 36 12.39 31.22 -5.34
C ALA A 36 13.05 29.84 -5.08
N HIS A 37 12.40 28.96 -4.31
CA HIS A 37 12.85 27.59 -4.07
C HIS A 37 12.89 26.78 -5.37
N ILE A 38 11.84 26.87 -6.19
CA ILE A 38 11.79 26.17 -7.49
C ILE A 38 12.89 26.68 -8.43
N GLN A 39 13.14 27.99 -8.44
CA GLN A 39 14.25 28.56 -9.20
C GLN A 39 15.60 28.03 -8.71
N ALA A 40 15.85 27.99 -7.40
CA ALA A 40 17.09 27.45 -6.83
C ALA A 40 17.28 25.97 -7.19
N VAL A 41 16.22 25.16 -7.12
CA VAL A 41 16.23 23.75 -7.57
C VAL A 41 16.53 23.67 -9.06
N HIS A 42 15.89 24.47 -9.90
CA HIS A 42 16.17 24.49 -11.35
C HIS A 42 17.64 24.80 -11.61
N GLU A 43 18.19 25.84 -10.98
CA GLU A 43 19.59 26.24 -11.17
C GLU A 43 20.58 25.18 -10.68
N ARG A 44 20.27 24.46 -9.61
CA ARG A 44 21.12 23.39 -9.07
C ARG A 44 21.03 22.09 -9.85
N LEU A 45 19.84 21.76 -10.36
CA LEU A 45 19.58 20.48 -11.03
C LEU A 45 19.67 20.55 -12.56
N LYS A 46 19.77 21.75 -13.15
CA LYS A 46 19.93 21.89 -14.61
C LYS A 46 21.18 21.14 -15.07
N GLY A 47 20.99 20.24 -16.04
CA GLY A 47 22.07 19.43 -16.61
C GLY A 47 22.20 18.02 -16.01
N PHE A 48 21.53 17.70 -14.90
CA PHE A 48 21.41 16.31 -14.47
C PHE A 48 20.44 15.56 -15.38
N PRO A 49 20.79 14.34 -15.86
CA PRO A 49 19.86 13.53 -16.64
C PRO A 49 18.76 12.97 -15.73
N PRO A 50 17.54 12.76 -16.26
CA PRO A 50 16.50 12.07 -15.51
C PRO A 50 16.93 10.64 -15.18
N ARG A 51 16.41 10.11 -14.07
CA ARG A 51 16.56 8.71 -13.69
C ARG A 51 16.21 7.79 -14.86
N PRO A 52 17.11 6.86 -15.25
CA PRO A 52 16.80 5.84 -16.24
C PRO A 52 15.62 4.98 -15.81
N LEU A 53 14.64 4.84 -16.71
CA LEU A 53 13.51 3.94 -16.48
C LEU A 53 13.98 2.49 -16.57
N HIS A 54 13.80 1.76 -15.49
CA HIS A 54 14.11 0.34 -15.46
C HIS A 54 12.87 -0.42 -15.95
N VAL A 55 12.97 -0.99 -17.15
CA VAL A 55 11.98 -1.95 -17.63
C VAL A 55 12.22 -3.25 -16.88
N ARG A 56 11.24 -3.69 -16.08
CA ARG A 56 11.31 -4.99 -15.42
C ARG A 56 11.34 -6.08 -16.48
N GLN A 57 12.26 -7.03 -16.33
CA GLN A 57 12.45 -8.14 -17.26
C GLN A 57 11.82 -9.45 -16.76
N ASP A 58 11.37 -9.48 -15.51
CA ASP A 58 10.75 -10.65 -14.91
C ASP A 58 9.22 -10.66 -15.12
N SER A 59 8.64 -11.86 -15.04
CA SER A 59 7.19 -12.12 -15.08
C SER A 59 6.63 -12.43 -13.69
N VAL A 60 7.29 -11.97 -12.62
CA VAL A 60 6.87 -12.27 -11.24
C VAL A 60 5.54 -11.59 -10.93
N MET A 61 4.59 -12.37 -10.40
CA MET A 61 3.32 -11.85 -9.90
C MET A 61 3.57 -11.02 -8.62
N ARG A 62 2.94 -9.85 -8.56
CA ARG A 62 3.13 -8.89 -7.47
C ARG A 62 1.77 -8.50 -6.93
N LEU A 63 1.57 -8.75 -5.64
CA LEU A 63 0.39 -8.35 -4.90
C LEU A 63 0.78 -7.31 -3.85
N SER A 64 -0.21 -6.66 -3.27
CA SER A 64 0.02 -5.72 -2.16
C SER A 64 -1.18 -5.71 -1.22
N GLY A 65 -0.88 -5.76 0.08
CA GLY A 65 -1.72 -5.19 1.12
C GLY A 65 -1.07 -3.88 1.58
N LEU A 66 -0.73 -3.82 2.87
CA LEU A 66 0.16 -2.78 3.44
C LEU A 66 1.62 -2.97 3.00
N GLU A 67 2.03 -4.22 2.79
CA GLU A 67 3.36 -4.59 2.32
C GLU A 67 3.27 -5.28 0.95
N PRO A 68 4.30 -5.14 0.10
CA PRO A 68 4.35 -5.83 -1.18
C PRO A 68 4.62 -7.33 -1.00
N LEU A 69 3.93 -8.17 -1.77
CA LEU A 69 4.17 -9.60 -1.85
C LEU A 69 4.62 -9.96 -3.27
N TYR A 70 5.85 -10.46 -3.40
CA TYR A 70 6.45 -10.88 -4.66
C TYR A 70 6.46 -12.40 -4.77
N LEU A 71 5.74 -12.97 -5.75
CA LEU A 71 5.65 -14.41 -5.96
C LEU A 71 6.83 -14.89 -6.80
N THR A 72 8.02 -14.92 -6.19
CA THR A 72 9.24 -15.40 -6.84
C THR A 72 9.32 -16.94 -6.78
N PRO A 73 10.11 -17.58 -7.66
CA PRO A 73 10.31 -19.03 -7.60
C PRO A 73 10.82 -19.53 -6.24
N GLU A 74 11.58 -18.72 -5.50
CA GLU A 74 12.15 -19.05 -4.19
C GLU A 74 11.12 -18.99 -3.06
N LEU A 75 10.04 -18.21 -3.22
CA LEU A 75 8.95 -18.13 -2.23
C LEU A 75 8.22 -19.48 -2.08
N GLY A 76 8.18 -20.27 -3.16
CA GLY A 76 7.52 -21.57 -3.18
C GLY A 76 5.98 -21.45 -3.22
N PHE A 77 5.30 -22.25 -2.40
CA PHE A 77 3.84 -22.31 -2.40
C PHE A 77 3.23 -21.13 -1.62
N VAL A 78 2.20 -20.51 -2.20
CA VAL A 78 1.44 -19.43 -1.58
C VAL A 78 0.08 -19.94 -1.14
N ASN A 79 -0.15 -19.90 0.17
CA ASN A 79 -1.43 -20.27 0.76
C ASN A 79 -2.42 -19.10 0.64
N VAL A 80 -3.60 -19.39 0.10
CA VAL A 80 -4.74 -18.49 0.09
C VAL A 80 -5.72 -18.97 1.17
N GLY A 81 -5.92 -18.18 2.21
CA GLY A 81 -6.82 -18.51 3.31
C GLY A 81 -8.29 -18.39 2.87
N GLU A 82 -9.02 -19.50 2.94
CA GLU A 82 -10.39 -19.63 2.40
C GLU A 82 -11.53 -19.35 3.40
N ARG A 83 -11.24 -19.16 4.70
CA ARG A 83 -12.26 -19.20 5.76
C ARG A 83 -13.09 -17.92 5.89
N CYS A 84 -12.71 -16.84 5.19
CA CYS A 84 -13.50 -15.60 5.10
C CYS A 84 -14.56 -15.69 3.99
N ASN A 85 -15.33 -16.78 4.01
CA ASN A 85 -16.26 -17.15 2.94
C ASN A 85 -17.63 -17.49 3.55
N LEU A 86 -18.68 -16.76 3.19
CA LEU A 86 -20.03 -16.97 3.75
C LEU A 86 -20.65 -18.31 3.38
N MET A 87 -20.28 -18.89 2.23
CA MET A 87 -20.77 -20.18 1.79
C MET A 87 -19.94 -21.35 2.34
N GLY A 88 -18.64 -21.12 2.55
CA GLY A 88 -17.67 -22.15 2.99
C GLY A 88 -17.43 -22.21 4.51
N SER A 89 -17.72 -21.14 5.26
CA SER A 89 -17.37 -21.03 6.68
C SER A 89 -18.58 -20.68 7.54
N LEU A 90 -19.13 -21.68 8.22
CA LEU A 90 -20.27 -21.50 9.13
C LEU A 90 -19.96 -20.52 10.27
N ARG A 91 -18.70 -20.50 10.75
CA ARG A 91 -18.24 -19.58 11.80
C ARG A 91 -18.29 -18.13 11.28
N PHE A 92 -17.69 -17.87 10.13
CA PHE A 92 -17.63 -16.54 9.52
C PHE A 92 -19.03 -16.03 9.14
N LYS A 93 -19.84 -16.89 8.51
CA LYS A 93 -21.23 -16.59 8.15
C LYS A 93 -22.05 -16.08 9.34
N LYS A 94 -22.03 -16.82 10.46
CA LYS A 94 -22.76 -16.43 11.67
C LYS A 94 -22.32 -15.07 12.22
N MET A 95 -21.02 -14.79 12.19
CA MET A 95 -20.48 -13.51 12.68
C MET A 95 -20.93 -12.35 11.80
N VAL A 96 -20.86 -12.50 10.48
CA VAL A 96 -21.26 -11.46 9.52
C VAL A 96 -22.77 -11.21 9.55
N GLU A 97 -23.61 -12.24 9.57
CA GLU A 97 -25.08 -12.10 9.68
C GLU A 97 -25.52 -11.42 10.98
N GLN A 98 -24.77 -11.64 12.06
CA GLN A 98 -25.00 -11.00 13.36
C GLN A 98 -24.30 -9.63 13.50
N SER A 99 -23.68 -9.12 12.43
CA SER A 99 -22.91 -7.87 12.43
C SER A 99 -21.77 -7.83 13.47
N ARG A 100 -21.22 -8.98 13.84
CA ARG A 100 -20.08 -9.15 14.75
C ARG A 100 -18.77 -9.03 13.98
N TRP A 101 -18.47 -7.82 13.52
CA TRP A 101 -17.35 -7.55 12.60
C TRP A 101 -15.98 -7.81 13.21
N ASP A 102 -15.77 -7.48 14.49
CA ASP A 102 -14.50 -7.70 15.18
C ASP A 102 -14.20 -9.20 15.30
N ASP A 103 -15.20 -10.01 15.65
CA ASP A 103 -15.06 -11.47 15.68
C ASP A 103 -14.76 -12.06 14.29
N ALA A 104 -15.33 -11.47 13.23
CA ALA A 104 -15.04 -11.86 11.85
C ALA A 104 -13.61 -11.49 11.42
N LEU A 105 -13.06 -10.37 11.92
CA LEU A 105 -11.65 -10.01 11.70
C LEU A 105 -10.70 -11.00 12.36
N GLU A 106 -11.05 -11.54 13.53
CA GLU A 106 -10.24 -12.58 14.15
C GLU A 106 -10.14 -13.83 13.27
N VAL A 107 -11.17 -14.18 12.49
CA VAL A 107 -11.08 -15.28 11.49
C VAL A 107 -10.06 -14.97 10.38
N ALA A 108 -9.99 -13.72 9.93
CA ALA A 108 -8.99 -13.29 8.95
C ALA A 108 -7.58 -13.33 9.55
N LYS A 109 -7.41 -12.78 10.75
CA LYS A 109 -6.14 -12.73 11.48
C LYS A 109 -5.59 -14.13 11.80
N GLU A 110 -6.44 -15.00 12.32
CA GLU A 110 -6.09 -16.40 12.61
C GLU A 110 -5.50 -17.09 11.37
N GLN A 111 -6.02 -16.83 10.17
CA GLN A 111 -5.49 -17.45 8.95
C GLN A 111 -4.10 -16.94 8.60
N VAL A 112 -3.84 -15.63 8.76
CA VAL A 112 -2.52 -15.04 8.54
C VAL A 112 -1.52 -15.59 9.56
N GLU A 113 -1.89 -15.66 10.84
CA GLU A 113 -1.06 -16.25 11.91
C GLU A 113 -0.76 -17.72 11.67
N ASN A 114 -1.66 -18.43 10.99
CA ASN A 114 -1.47 -19.83 10.59
C ASN A 114 -0.82 -19.99 9.19
N GLY A 115 -0.24 -18.94 8.63
CA GLY A 115 0.61 -19.01 7.44
C GLY A 115 -0.06 -18.73 6.11
N ALA A 116 -1.29 -18.21 6.09
CA ALA A 116 -1.88 -17.68 4.86
C ALA A 116 -1.20 -16.35 4.46
N GLN A 117 -0.62 -16.31 3.26
CA GLN A 117 0.00 -15.08 2.73
C GLN A 117 -1.01 -14.20 1.97
N VAL A 118 -2.11 -14.79 1.50
CA VAL A 118 -3.22 -14.11 0.84
C VAL A 118 -4.52 -14.59 1.50
N LEU A 119 -5.54 -13.75 1.54
CA LEU A 119 -6.87 -14.13 2.02
C LEU A 119 -7.88 -14.04 0.87
N ASP A 120 -8.69 -15.08 0.72
CA ASP A 120 -9.88 -15.07 -0.11
C ASP A 120 -11.05 -14.53 0.70
N PHE A 121 -11.89 -13.73 0.04
CA PHE A 121 -13.09 -13.15 0.66
C PHE A 121 -14.29 -13.38 -0.23
N ASN A 122 -15.30 -14.04 0.31
CA ASN A 122 -16.57 -14.26 -0.38
C ASN A 122 -17.72 -13.82 0.52
N PHE A 123 -18.50 -12.85 0.03
CA PHE A 123 -19.68 -12.29 0.70
C PHE A 123 -20.98 -12.58 -0.06
N ASP A 124 -20.99 -13.61 -0.91
CA ASP A 124 -22.19 -14.05 -1.61
C ASP A 124 -23.06 -14.86 -0.65
N ALA A 125 -24.25 -14.35 -0.34
CA ALA A 125 -25.26 -15.06 0.43
C ALA A 125 -26.65 -14.45 0.20
N ASP A 126 -27.70 -15.27 0.27
CA ASP A 126 -29.08 -14.87 -0.05
C ASP A 126 -29.67 -13.82 0.91
N LEU A 127 -29.17 -13.76 2.15
CA LEU A 127 -29.80 -13.03 3.26
C LEU A 127 -29.09 -11.71 3.61
N ILE A 128 -28.03 -11.34 2.89
CA ILE A 128 -27.29 -10.11 3.16
C ILE A 128 -27.03 -9.31 1.87
N ASP A 129 -26.86 -7.99 2.02
CA ASP A 129 -26.27 -7.18 0.97
C ASP A 129 -24.75 -7.42 0.94
N GLY A 130 -24.32 -8.33 0.06
CA GLY A 130 -22.92 -8.73 -0.06
C GLY A 130 -21.99 -7.56 -0.42
N GLN A 131 -22.44 -6.62 -1.26
CA GLN A 131 -21.62 -5.46 -1.65
C GLN A 131 -21.38 -4.54 -0.45
N LEU A 132 -22.43 -4.24 0.31
CA LEU A 132 -22.34 -3.39 1.50
C LEU A 132 -21.54 -4.07 2.62
N ALA A 133 -21.79 -5.36 2.86
CA ALA A 133 -21.08 -6.14 3.87
C ALA A 133 -19.59 -6.27 3.55
N MET A 134 -19.24 -6.63 2.31
CA MET A 134 -17.85 -6.70 1.84
C MET A 134 -17.16 -5.35 2.00
N GLY A 135 -17.79 -4.27 1.52
CA GLY A 135 -17.21 -2.93 1.61
C GLY A 135 -16.96 -2.51 3.06
N ARG A 136 -17.88 -2.84 3.98
CA ARG A 136 -17.69 -2.58 5.41
C ARG A 136 -16.52 -3.38 5.97
N PHE A 137 -16.49 -4.69 5.73
CA PHE A 137 -15.46 -5.57 6.28
C PHE A 137 -14.07 -5.23 5.77
N MET A 138 -13.92 -4.98 4.46
CA MET A 138 -12.63 -4.63 3.84
C MET A 138 -12.05 -3.33 4.40
N ARG A 139 -12.91 -2.33 4.70
CA ARG A 139 -12.46 -1.10 5.36
C ARG A 139 -11.96 -1.35 6.77
N SER A 140 -12.50 -2.33 7.48
CA SER A 140 -12.02 -2.72 8.81
C SER A 140 -10.71 -3.51 8.74
N CYS A 141 -10.46 -4.27 7.66
CA CYS A 141 -9.18 -4.96 7.45
C CYS A 141 -8.01 -3.98 7.22
N VAL A 142 -8.28 -2.80 6.67
CA VAL A 142 -7.29 -1.74 6.45
C VAL A 142 -7.32 -0.80 7.66
N THR A 143 -6.73 -1.25 8.77
CA THR A 143 -6.40 -0.36 9.90
C THR A 143 -4.93 0.00 9.83
N GLU A 144 -4.58 1.22 10.22
CA GLU A 144 -3.17 1.65 10.31
C GLU A 144 -2.40 0.64 11.16
N PRO A 145 -1.15 0.27 10.79
CA PRO A 145 -0.31 -0.49 11.69
C PRO A 145 -0.17 0.30 13.00
N ALA A 146 -0.47 -0.37 14.13
CA ALA A 146 -0.15 0.16 15.45
C ALA A 146 1.36 0.31 15.65
#